data_AF-A0A645J7X4-F1
#
_entry.id   AF-A0A645J7X4-F1
#
_cell.length_a   1.000
_cell.length_b   1.000
_cell.length_c   1.000
_cell.angle_alpha   90.00
_cell.angle_beta   90.00
_cell.angle_gamma   90.00
#
_symmetry.space_group_name_H-M   'P 1'
#
loop_
_entity.id
_entity.type
_entity.pdbx_description
1 polymer ?
#
loop_
_entity_poly.entity_id
_entity_poly.type
_entity_poly.pdbx_seq_one_letter_code
_entity_poly.pdbx_strand_id
1 'polypeptide(L)' 'MIEPTETEKIEDLDEFCDVMIAIAEEAKNNPQLVLDAPLTTPVRRLDDALAVRKPNLKWTE' A
#
# COMPACT_ATOMS: atom_id res chain seq x y z
N MET A 1 1.86 -10.04 7.92
CA MET A 1 1.43 -10.21 9.32
C MET A 1 0.31 -9.22 9.54
N ILE A 2 -0.86 -9.68 9.95
CA ILE A 2 -2.05 -8.84 10.19
C ILE A 2 -2.31 -8.92 11.69
N GLU A 3 -2.38 -7.77 12.35
CA GLU A 3 -2.62 -7.64 13.79
C GLU A 3 -3.75 -6.63 14.00
N PRO A 4 -5.02 -7.07 14.02
CA PRO A 4 -6.11 -6.21 14.45
C PRO A 4 -6.02 -6.05 15.97
N THR A 5 -6.02 -4.81 16.45
CA THR A 5 -6.11 -4.53 17.88
C THR A 5 -7.54 -4.76 18.38
N GLU A 6 -7.72 -4.88 19.68
CA GLU A 6 -9.02 -5.15 20.32
C GLU A 6 -10.03 -4.01 20.17
N THR A 7 -9.58 -2.84 19.71
CA THR A 7 -10.40 -1.64 19.50
C THR A 7 -11.16 -1.63 18.18
N GLU A 8 -10.76 -2.47 17.22
CA GLU A 8 -11.40 -2.55 15.92
C GLU A 8 -12.75 -3.26 16.00
N LYS A 9 -13.73 -2.75 15.26
CA LYS A 9 -15.04 -3.39 15.22
C LYS A 9 -15.03 -4.56 14.24
N ILE A 10 -15.97 -5.49 14.42
CA ILE A 10 -16.10 -6.63 13.52
C ILE A 10 -16.36 -6.16 12.08
N GLU A 11 -17.17 -5.12 11.90
CA GLU A 11 -17.49 -4.59 10.57
C GLU A 11 -16.24 -4.05 9.84
N ASP A 12 -15.31 -3.43 10.57
CA ASP A 12 -14.07 -2.91 10.01
C ASP A 12 -13.14 -4.07 9.59
N LEU A 13 -13.17 -5.19 10.33
CA LEU A 13 -12.42 -6.40 9.99
C LEU A 13 -13.01 -7.12 8.77
N ASP A 14 -14.33 -7.18 8.66
CA ASP A 14 -15.02 -7.76 7.51
C ASP A 14 -14.71 -6.94 6.24
N GLU A 15 -14.78 -5.61 6.32
CA GLU A 15 -14.41 -4.72 5.20
C GLU A 15 -12.95 -4.93 4.78
N PHE A 16 -12.02 -5.04 5.73
CA PHE A 16 -10.63 -5.37 5.42
C PHE A 16 -10.50 -6.72 4.69
N CYS A 17 -11.23 -7.75 5.13
CA CYS A 17 -11.22 -9.07 4.49
C CYS A 17 -11.72 -9.00 3.05
N ASP A 18 -12.83 -8.30 2.81
CA ASP A 18 -13.42 -8.12 1.49
C ASP A 18 -12.45 -7.41 0.52
N VAL A 19 -11.78 -6.35 0.99
CA VAL A 19 -10.75 -5.66 0.22
C VAL A 19 -9.58 -6.58 -0.10
N MET A 20 -9.12 -7.41 0.84
CA MET A 20 -8.03 -8.35 0.61
C MET A 20 -8.40 -9.43 -0.42
N ILE A 21 -9.66 -9.89 -0.43
CA ILE A 21 -10.17 -10.80 -1.46
C ILE A 21 -10.17 -10.13 -2.83
N ALA A 22 -10.67 -8.89 -2.92
CA ALA A 22 -10.67 -8.13 -4.17
C ALA A 22 -9.24 -7.92 -4.71
N ILE A 23 -8.28 -7.55 -3.86
CA ILE A 23 -6.87 -7.41 -4.24
C ILE A 23 -6.30 -8.74 -4.75
N ALA A 24 -6.67 -9.87 -4.15
CA ALA A 24 -6.23 -11.19 -4.62
C ALA A 24 -6.78 -11.52 -6.01
N GLU A 25 -8.03 -11.17 -6.29
CA GLU A 25 -8.64 -11.31 -7.62
C GLU A 25 -7.99 -10.37 -8.65
N GLU A 26 -7.73 -9.11 -8.29
CA GLU A 26 -7.00 -8.16 -9.12
C GLU A 26 -5.60 -8.66 -9.44
N ALA A 27 -4.85 -9.14 -8.44
CA ALA A 27 -3.52 -9.69 -8.63
C ALA A 27 -3.52 -10.90 -9.57
N LYS A 28 -4.59 -11.71 -9.55
CA LYS A 28 -4.74 -12.88 -10.41
C LYS A 28 -5.11 -12.52 -11.85
N ASN A 29 -6.05 -11.59 -12.02
CA ASN A 29 -6.69 -11.34 -13.32
C ASN A 29 -6.11 -10.11 -14.05
N ASN A 30 -5.64 -9.11 -13.31
CA ASN A 30 -5.00 -7.91 -13.83
C ASN A 30 -3.87 -7.42 -12.89
N PRO A 31 -2.72 -8.13 -12.88
CA PRO A 31 -1.65 -7.90 -11.91
C PRO A 31 -1.11 -6.46 -11.92
N GLN A 32 -1.21 -5.77 -13.06
CA GLN A 32 -0.67 -4.43 -13.24
C GLN A 32 -1.33 -3.41 -12.31
N LEU A 33 -2.62 -3.59 -11.97
CA LEU A 33 -3.31 -2.73 -11.01
C LEU A 33 -2.62 -2.72 -9.64
N VAL A 34 -2.19 -3.90 -9.17
CA VAL A 34 -1.51 -4.06 -7.88
C VAL A 34 -0.04 -3.62 -7.95
N LEU A 35 0.64 -3.93 -9.05
CA LEU A 35 2.05 -3.56 -9.23
C LEU A 35 2.26 -2.05 -9.36
N ASP A 36 1.34 -1.35 -10.04
CA ASP A 36 1.40 0.09 -10.21
C ASP A 36 0.87 0.88 -9.00
N ALA A 37 0.18 0.22 -8.07
CA ALA A 37 -0.34 0.86 -6.87
C ALA A 37 0.78 1.52 -6.03
N PRO A 38 0.48 2.66 -5.37
CA PRO A 38 -0.82 3.34 -5.31
C PRO A 38 -1.10 4.24 -6.53
N LEU A 39 -2.37 4.39 -6.92
CA LEU A 39 -2.74 5.13 -8.14
C LEU A 39 -3.15 6.59 -7.91
N THR A 40 -3.88 6.86 -6.83
CA THR A 40 -4.60 8.11 -6.57
C THR A 40 -4.05 8.91 -5.39
N THR A 41 -3.07 8.36 -4.66
CA THR A 41 -2.40 9.07 -3.58
C THR A 41 -1.58 10.25 -4.13
N PRO A 42 -1.34 11.31 -3.32
CA PRO A 42 -0.61 12.51 -3.77
C PRO A 42 0.79 12.22 -4.35
N VAL A 43 1.39 11.11 -3.96
CA VAL A 43 2.67 10.60 -4.48
C VAL A 43 2.53 9.14 -4.89
N ARG A 44 3.35 8.70 -5.86
CA ARG A 44 3.45 7.31 -6.32
C ARG A 44 4.48 6.53 -5.49
N ARG A 45 4.70 5.25 -5.83
CA ARG A 45 5.76 4.43 -5.22
C ARG A 45 7.11 5.14 -5.34
N LEU A 46 7.76 5.32 -4.20
CA LEU A 46 9.06 5.99 -4.11
C LEU A 46 10.20 5.05 -4.57
N ASP A 47 11.30 5.64 -5.04
CA ASP A 47 12.51 4.90 -5.37
C ASP A 47 13.41 4.78 -4.13
N ASP A 48 13.16 3.76 -3.33
CA ASP A 48 13.92 3.48 -2.10
C ASP A 48 15.40 3.19 -2.39
N ALA A 49 15.71 2.56 -3.53
CA ALA A 49 17.08 2.25 -3.91
C ALA A 49 17.88 3.52 -4.20
N LEU A 50 17.27 4.48 -4.90
CA LEU A 50 17.87 5.80 -5.12
C LEU A 50 18.00 6.58 -3.82
N ALA A 51 16.96 6.58 -2.97
CA ALA A 51 16.98 7.26 -1.68
C ALA A 51 18.14 6.78 -0.79
N VAL A 52 18.41 5.46 -0.78
CA VAL A 52 19.54 4.87 -0.05
C VAL A 52 20.89 5.24 -0.69
N ARG A 53 21.00 5.22 -2.02
CA ARG A 53 22.27 5.46 -2.74
C ARG A 53 22.65 6.94 -2.85
N LYS A 54 21.67 7.85 -2.85
CA LYS A 54 21.83 9.30 -3.02
C LYS A 54 20.88 10.06 -2.06
N PRO A 55 21.08 9.93 -0.75
CA PRO A 55 20.17 10.53 0.22
C PRO A 55 20.26 12.07 0.18
N ASN A 56 19.11 12.73 0.08
CA ASN A 56 18.99 14.17 0.33
C ASN A 56 18.44 14.37 1.74
N LEU A 57 19.33 14.74 2.68
CA LEU A 57 19.04 14.74 4.11
C LEU A 57 18.71 16.11 4.69
N LYS A 58 18.75 17.18 3.89
CA LYS A 58 18.44 18.53 4.36
C LYS A 58 17.62 19.29 3.35
N TRP A 59 16.71 20.11 3.86
CA TRP A 59 16.08 21.14 3.05
C TRP A 59 17.10 22.25 2.77
N THR A 60 17.06 22.81 1.57
CA THR A 60 17.81 24.00 1.18
C THR A 60 16.83 24.98 0.55
N GLU A 61 16.91 26.24 0.97
CA GLU A 61 16.12 27.34 0.39
C GLU A 61 16.42 27.57 -1.09
#